data_AF-A0A565CMS9-F1
#
_entry.id   AF-A0A565CMS9-F1
#
_cell.length_a   1.000
_cell.length_b   1.000
_cell.length_c   1.000
_cell.angle_alpha   90.00
_cell.angle_beta   90.00
_cell.angle_gamma   90.00
#
_symmetry.space_group_name_H-M   'P 1'
#
loop_
_entity.id
_entity.type
_entity.pdbx_description
1 polymer ?
#
loop_
_entity_poly.entity_id
_entity_poly.type
_entity_poly.pdbx_seq_one_letter_code
_entity_poly.pdbx_strand_id
1 'polypeptide(L)'
;MTELVGNRRPVKVPDLVQMLKKNPDWPSLKKISVALIVIVEGVVVVNFQLSLVNENVVEICQDIDFFLEYPWGRHVFKHTLHEIVKDKSDGSLITLFGRLKQSSVAMHGFPLSIQLLTYETISGLDQIHGESGDEVDFLEIKFAAVIKEKPILLV
;
A
#
# COMPACT_ATOMS: atom_id res chain seq x y z
N MET A 1 -12.85 8.82 -17.80
CA MET A 1 -13.59 9.16 -16.55
C MET A 1 -15.13 9.16 -16.67
N THR A 2 -15.72 9.69 -17.74
CA THR A 2 -17.17 10.02 -17.83
C THR A 2 -18.15 8.83 -17.88
N GLU A 3 -17.76 7.67 -18.41
CA GLU A 3 -18.68 6.52 -18.58
C GLU A 3 -18.71 5.54 -17.39
N LEU A 4 -17.58 5.37 -16.67
CA LEU A 4 -17.54 4.43 -15.55
C LEU A 4 -18.18 4.99 -14.29
N VAL A 5 -17.89 6.24 -13.94
CA VAL A 5 -18.26 6.81 -12.63
C VAL A 5 -19.46 7.75 -12.71
N GLY A 6 -19.87 8.16 -13.91
CA GLY A 6 -21.07 8.98 -14.12
C GLY A 6 -20.89 10.41 -13.64
N ASN A 7 -20.59 11.30 -14.60
CA ASN A 7 -20.47 12.75 -14.44
C ASN A 7 -19.30 13.24 -13.56
N ARG A 8 -18.83 14.46 -13.84
CA ARG A 8 -17.60 15.13 -13.35
C ARG A 8 -17.64 15.52 -11.87
N ARG A 9 -18.10 14.64 -10.97
CA ARG A 9 -18.02 14.89 -9.54
C ARG A 9 -16.76 14.26 -8.96
N PRO A 10 -16.10 14.93 -8.01
CA PRO A 10 -15.03 14.33 -7.24
C PRO A 10 -15.57 13.09 -6.52
N VAL A 11 -15.06 11.89 -6.85
CA VAL A 11 -15.55 10.62 -6.28
C VAL A 11 -14.52 10.06 -5.33
N LYS A 12 -14.97 9.60 -4.16
CA LYS A 12 -14.12 8.96 -3.15
C LYS A 12 -14.31 7.45 -3.14
N VAL A 13 -13.35 6.72 -2.58
CA VAL A 13 -13.43 5.26 -2.43
C VAL A 13 -14.72 4.78 -1.72
N PRO A 14 -15.21 5.42 -0.62
CA PRO A 14 -16.47 5.02 -0.01
C PRO A 14 -17.69 5.15 -0.94
N ASP A 15 -17.68 6.14 -1.84
CA ASP A 15 -18.75 6.34 -2.82
C ASP A 15 -18.74 5.20 -3.83
N LEU A 16 -17.57 4.78 -4.32
CA LEU A 16 -17.43 3.62 -5.22
C LEU A 16 -17.91 2.32 -4.57
N VAL A 17 -17.59 2.10 -3.29
CA VAL A 17 -18.08 0.95 -2.53
C VAL A 17 -19.61 0.97 -2.43
N GLN A 18 -20.22 2.13 -2.19
CA GLN A 18 -21.68 2.27 -2.20
C GLN A 18 -22.27 2.03 -3.59
N MET A 19 -21.61 2.52 -4.65
CA MET A 19 -22.06 2.31 -6.03
C MET A 19 -22.05 0.83 -6.41
N LEU A 20 -21.01 0.08 -6.02
CA LEU A 20 -20.95 -1.38 -6.22
C LEU A 20 -22.10 -2.10 -5.51
N LYS A 21 -22.41 -1.72 -4.27
CA LYS A 21 -23.52 -2.32 -3.49
C LYS A 21 -24.90 -2.01 -4.09
N LYS A 22 -25.10 -0.78 -4.57
CA LYS A 22 -26.40 -0.31 -5.10
C LYS A 22 -26.67 -0.78 -6.52
N ASN A 23 -25.65 -1.16 -7.29
CA ASN A 23 -25.79 -1.52 -8.70
C ASN A 23 -25.35 -2.98 -8.96
N PRO A 24 -26.09 -3.97 -8.43
CA PRO A 24 -25.78 -5.38 -8.64
C PRO A 24 -25.96 -5.82 -10.09
N ASP A 25 -26.62 -5.03 -10.93
CA ASP A 25 -26.91 -5.37 -12.33
C ASP A 25 -25.91 -4.79 -13.34
N TRP A 26 -24.84 -4.10 -12.87
CA TRP A 26 -23.82 -3.59 -13.78
C TRP A 26 -23.13 -4.69 -14.61
N PRO A 27 -22.68 -4.37 -15.84
CA PRO A 27 -21.86 -5.28 -16.62
C PRO A 27 -20.64 -5.76 -15.83
N SER A 28 -20.26 -7.03 -15.99
CA SER A 28 -19.19 -7.66 -15.20
C SER A 28 -17.87 -6.89 -15.28
N LEU A 29 -17.48 -6.46 -16.49
CA LEU A 29 -16.25 -5.66 -16.69
C LEU A 29 -16.29 -4.34 -15.92
N LYS A 30 -17.43 -3.61 -15.97
CA LYS A 30 -17.60 -2.37 -15.22
C LYS A 30 -17.47 -2.59 -13.72
N LYS A 31 -18.08 -3.65 -13.17
CA LYS A 31 -17.94 -4.00 -11.75
C LYS A 31 -16.50 -4.32 -11.39
N ILE A 32 -15.81 -5.11 -12.21
CA ILE A 32 -14.41 -5.47 -12.00
C ILE A 32 -13.55 -4.21 -11.99
N SER A 33 -13.65 -3.34 -12.99
CA SER A 33 -12.89 -2.09 -13.03
C SER A 33 -13.10 -1.23 -11.79
N VAL A 34 -14.36 -1.06 -11.34
CA VAL A 34 -14.65 -0.28 -10.12
C VAL A 34 -14.12 -0.97 -8.86
N ALA A 35 -14.20 -2.30 -8.77
CA ALA A 35 -13.62 -3.05 -7.65
C ALA A 35 -12.09 -2.93 -7.62
N LEU A 36 -11.42 -2.99 -8.77
CA LEU A 36 -9.97 -2.78 -8.88
C LEU A 36 -9.57 -1.38 -8.41
N ILE A 37 -10.32 -0.33 -8.78
CA ILE A 37 -10.09 1.03 -8.28
C ILE A 37 -10.20 1.08 -6.75
N VAL A 38 -11.24 0.45 -6.17
CA VAL A 38 -11.41 0.37 -4.71
C VAL A 38 -10.23 -0.33 -4.04
N ILE A 39 -9.73 -1.41 -4.62
CA ILE A 39 -8.55 -2.14 -4.09
C ILE A 39 -7.32 -1.24 -4.18
N VAL A 40 -7.04 -0.66 -5.34
CA VAL A 40 -5.82 0.15 -5.54
C VAL A 40 -5.82 1.39 -4.65
N GLU A 41 -6.86 2.21 -4.69
CA GLU A 41 -6.93 3.46 -3.93
C GLU A 41 -7.20 3.24 -2.44
N GLY A 42 -7.97 2.20 -2.10
CA GLY A 42 -8.39 1.92 -0.73
C GLY A 42 -7.45 1.03 0.07
N VAL A 43 -6.58 0.26 -0.59
CA VAL A 43 -5.69 -0.71 0.08
C VAL A 43 -4.23 -0.56 -0.36
N VAL A 44 -3.98 -0.36 -1.66
CA VAL A 44 -2.62 -0.45 -2.19
C VAL A 44 -1.87 0.88 -2.08
N VAL A 45 -2.37 1.95 -2.71
CA VAL A 45 -1.73 3.28 -2.75
C VAL A 45 -2.02 4.08 -1.47
N VAL A 46 -3.21 3.88 -0.89
CA VAL A 46 -3.81 4.57 0.26
C VAL A 46 -3.23 5.95 0.56
N ASN A 47 -3.95 6.98 0.12
CA ASN A 47 -3.66 8.35 0.50
C ASN A 47 -4.32 8.68 1.85
N PHE A 48 -3.55 9.31 2.76
CA PHE A 48 -4.02 9.70 4.10
C PHE A 48 -5.17 10.69 4.05
N GLN A 49 -5.19 11.55 3.04
CA GLN A 49 -6.40 12.28 2.72
C GLN A 49 -7.27 11.31 1.92
N LEU A 50 -8.49 11.03 2.39
CA LEU A 50 -9.59 10.37 1.66
C LEU A 50 -9.97 11.18 0.42
N SER A 51 -8.96 11.31 -0.43
CA SER A 51 -8.81 12.18 -1.55
C SER A 51 -9.38 11.46 -2.74
N LEU A 52 -9.68 12.28 -3.71
CA LEU A 52 -10.40 11.89 -4.89
C LEU A 52 -9.67 10.73 -5.56
N VAL A 53 -10.45 9.77 -6.03
CA VAL A 53 -9.92 8.68 -6.84
C VAL A 53 -9.10 9.27 -7.99
N ASN A 54 -7.85 8.83 -8.12
CA ASN A 54 -6.93 9.36 -9.11
C ASN A 54 -7.38 8.98 -10.51
N GLU A 55 -7.46 9.95 -11.42
CA GLU A 55 -7.90 9.72 -12.80
C GLU A 55 -7.02 8.68 -13.51
N ASN A 56 -5.71 8.72 -13.27
CA ASN A 56 -4.76 7.77 -13.85
C ASN A 56 -5.06 6.35 -13.39
N VAL A 57 -5.40 6.15 -12.10
CA VAL A 57 -5.77 4.82 -11.59
C VAL A 57 -7.07 4.34 -12.22
N VAL A 58 -8.03 5.24 -12.43
CA VAL A 58 -9.28 4.90 -13.14
C VAL A 58 -8.98 4.39 -14.54
N GLU A 59 -8.15 5.10 -15.31
CA GLU A 59 -7.78 4.73 -16.68
C GLU A 59 -7.11 3.36 -16.74
N ILE A 60 -6.13 3.12 -15.87
CA ILE A 60 -5.45 1.82 -15.77
C ILE A 60 -6.45 0.71 -15.46
N CYS A 61 -7.39 0.92 -14.53
CA CYS A 61 -8.38 -0.09 -14.16
C CYS A 61 -9.48 -0.32 -15.21
N GLN A 62 -9.62 0.53 -16.24
CA GLN A 62 -10.56 0.27 -17.35
C GLN A 62 -10.01 -0.77 -18.32
N ASP A 63 -8.68 -0.84 -18.46
CA ASP A 63 -7.97 -1.80 -19.30
C ASP A 63 -7.36 -2.90 -18.41
N ILE A 64 -8.02 -4.04 -18.33
CA ILE A 64 -7.62 -5.13 -17.42
C ILE A 64 -6.26 -5.72 -17.84
N ASP A 65 -5.97 -5.80 -19.13
CA ASP A 65 -4.72 -6.37 -19.61
C ASP A 65 -3.56 -5.43 -19.22
N PHE A 66 -3.72 -4.13 -19.44
CA PHE A 66 -2.76 -3.14 -18.97
C PHE A 66 -2.63 -3.12 -17.45
N PHE A 67 -3.74 -3.25 -16.71
CA PHE A 67 -3.75 -3.31 -15.25
C PHE A 67 -2.87 -4.46 -14.73
N LEU A 68 -2.95 -5.64 -15.35
CA LEU A 68 -2.19 -6.82 -14.92
C LEU A 68 -0.69 -6.69 -15.22
N GLU A 69 -0.32 -6.02 -16.30
CA GLU A 69 1.07 -5.75 -16.65
C GLU A 69 1.66 -4.53 -15.90
N TYR A 70 0.80 -3.68 -15.35
CA TYR A 70 1.22 -2.47 -14.68
C TYR A 70 2.07 -2.79 -13.43
N PRO A 71 3.24 -2.13 -13.24
CA PRO A 71 4.17 -2.46 -12.17
C PRO A 71 3.72 -1.89 -10.82
N TRP A 72 2.59 -2.38 -10.29
CA TRP A 72 1.96 -1.93 -9.05
C TRP A 72 2.93 -1.89 -7.88
N GLY A 73 3.75 -2.92 -7.71
CA GLY A 73 4.74 -2.97 -6.63
C GLY A 73 5.72 -1.79 -6.68
N ARG A 74 6.26 -1.45 -7.85
CA ARG A 74 7.17 -0.31 -8.01
C ARG A 74 6.44 1.03 -7.83
N HIS A 75 5.23 1.14 -8.37
CA HIS A 75 4.43 2.36 -8.26
C HIS A 75 4.16 2.69 -6.79
N VAL A 76 3.70 1.70 -6.05
CA VAL A 76 3.26 1.85 -4.67
C VAL A 76 4.46 2.00 -3.74
N PHE A 77 5.54 1.25 -3.95
CA PHE A 77 6.80 1.45 -3.22
C PHE A 77 7.30 2.88 -3.32
N LYS A 78 7.30 3.46 -4.52
CA LYS A 78 7.68 4.87 -4.72
C LYS A 78 6.73 5.83 -4.01
N HIS A 79 5.42 5.57 -4.08
CA HIS A 79 4.42 6.37 -3.38
C HIS A 79 4.62 6.34 -1.85
N THR A 80 4.80 5.14 -1.28
CA THR A 80 5.07 4.97 0.15
C THR A 80 6.37 5.69 0.56
N LEU A 81 7.46 5.51 -0.18
CA LEU A 81 8.71 6.22 0.11
C LEU A 81 8.54 7.73 0.05
N HIS A 82 7.79 8.23 -0.95
CA HIS A 82 7.46 9.64 -1.04
C HIS A 82 6.68 10.11 0.19
N GLU A 83 5.67 9.37 0.67
CA GLU A 83 4.89 9.77 1.85
C GLU A 83 5.70 9.71 3.15
N ILE A 84 6.60 8.72 3.30
CA ILE A 84 7.52 8.63 4.45
C ILE A 84 8.49 9.81 4.47
N VAL A 85 9.02 10.19 3.30
CA VAL A 85 10.10 11.19 3.14
C VAL A 85 9.55 12.56 2.68
N LYS A 86 8.23 12.74 2.69
CA LYS A 86 7.50 13.90 2.13
C LYS A 86 8.00 15.24 2.66
N ASP A 87 8.52 15.22 3.87
CA ASP A 87 9.16 16.35 4.51
C ASP A 87 10.66 16.06 4.56
N LYS A 88 11.46 16.86 3.84
CA LYS A 88 12.93 16.78 3.84
C LYS A 88 13.51 17.31 5.16
N SER A 89 12.98 16.87 6.29
CA SER A 89 13.52 17.23 7.60
C SER A 89 14.91 16.60 7.73
N ASP A 90 15.91 17.46 7.85
CA ASP A 90 17.30 17.33 8.35
C ASP A 90 18.16 16.09 7.96
N GLY A 91 17.64 15.09 7.26
CA GLY A 91 18.30 13.82 7.01
C GLY A 91 18.47 12.97 8.28
N SER A 92 17.86 13.34 9.41
CA SER A 92 18.03 12.62 10.67
C SER A 92 17.28 11.29 10.64
N LEU A 93 18.02 10.21 10.92
CA LEU A 93 17.45 8.88 11.14
C LEU A 93 16.38 8.89 12.24
N ILE A 94 16.52 9.74 13.26
CA ILE A 94 15.56 9.84 14.37
C ILE A 94 14.20 10.34 13.85
N THR A 95 14.20 11.35 12.98
CA THR A 95 12.99 11.90 12.38
C THR A 95 12.32 10.88 11.46
N LEU A 96 13.11 10.12 10.70
CA LEU A 96 12.63 9.02 9.87
C LEU A 96 11.98 7.92 10.72
N PHE A 97 12.65 7.44 11.77
CA PHE A 97 12.09 6.44 12.69
C PHE A 97 10.80 6.93 13.35
N GLY A 98 10.76 8.19 13.79
CA GLY A 98 9.55 8.81 14.34
C GLY A 98 8.38 8.81 13.36
N ARG A 99 8.63 8.98 12.04
CA ARG A 99 7.59 8.88 11.00
C ARG A 99 7.18 7.46 10.69
N LEU A 100 8.12 6.52 10.68
CA LEU A 100 7.81 5.10 10.53
C LEU A 100 6.94 4.58 11.69
N LYS A 101 7.10 5.16 12.90
CA LYS A 101 6.24 4.90 14.07
C LYS A 101 4.84 5.52 13.96
N GLN A 102 4.58 6.44 13.02
CA GLN A 102 3.28 7.07 12.91
C GLN A 102 2.25 6.05 12.41
N SER A 103 1.13 5.94 13.14
CA SER A 103 -0.02 5.11 12.79
C SER A 103 -0.86 5.73 11.66
N SER A 104 -0.22 5.95 10.50
CA SER A 104 -0.90 6.39 9.29
C SER A 104 -1.26 5.20 8.41
N VAL A 105 -2.36 5.31 7.65
CA VAL A 105 -2.82 4.21 6.79
C VAL A 105 -1.81 3.89 5.67
N ALA A 106 -1.04 4.87 5.21
CA ALA A 106 0.06 4.66 4.26
C ALA A 106 1.17 3.74 4.83
N MET A 107 1.35 3.72 6.16
CA MET A 107 2.27 2.82 6.87
C MET A 107 1.67 1.44 7.15
N HIS A 108 0.35 1.28 7.08
CA HIS A 108 -0.36 0.01 7.33
C HIS A 108 -0.86 -0.66 6.03
N GLY A 109 -0.77 0.02 4.88
CA GLY A 109 -1.10 -0.54 3.57
C GLY A 109 0.06 -1.36 2.99
N PHE A 110 0.69 -0.84 1.93
CA PHE A 110 1.80 -1.50 1.24
C PHE A 110 2.99 -1.91 2.14
N PRO A 111 3.45 -1.09 3.11
CA PRO A 111 4.55 -1.50 3.99
C PRO A 111 4.24 -2.74 4.81
N LEU A 112 3.01 -2.86 5.33
CA LEU A 112 2.59 -4.02 6.09
C LEU A 112 2.53 -5.28 5.22
N SER A 113 2.07 -5.15 3.97
CA SER A 113 2.04 -6.28 3.05
C SER A 113 3.45 -6.78 2.70
N ILE A 114 4.42 -5.85 2.57
CA ILE A 114 5.85 -6.21 2.41
C ILE A 114 6.41 -6.84 3.69
N GLN A 115 6.05 -6.34 4.87
CA GLN A 115 6.46 -6.94 6.14
C GLN A 115 5.98 -8.39 6.22
N LEU A 116 4.70 -8.65 5.94
CA LEU A 116 4.13 -10.01 5.94
C LEU A 116 4.81 -10.92 4.91
N LEU A 117 5.05 -10.44 3.69
CA LEU A 117 5.79 -11.18 2.67
C LEU A 117 7.23 -11.49 3.13
N THR A 118 7.89 -10.55 3.80
CA THR A 118 9.24 -10.73 4.33
C THR A 118 9.27 -11.81 5.41
N TYR A 119 8.26 -11.85 6.29
CA TYR A 119 8.08 -12.92 7.28
C TYR A 119 7.86 -14.30 6.65
N GLU A 120 7.10 -14.37 5.56
CA GLU A 120 6.87 -15.62 4.84
C GLU A 120 8.14 -16.09 4.10
N THR A 121 8.87 -15.15 3.48
CA THR A 121 10.00 -15.47 2.60
C THR A 121 11.32 -15.69 3.33
N ILE A 122 11.55 -15.04 4.47
CA ILE A 122 12.78 -15.17 5.24
C ILE A 122 12.52 -16.05 6.46
N SER A 123 12.87 -17.33 6.35
CA SER A 123 12.80 -18.28 7.46
C SER A 123 13.69 -17.82 8.63
N GLY A 124 13.15 -17.77 9.85
CA GLY A 124 13.88 -17.35 11.06
C GLY A 124 13.59 -15.92 11.52
N LEU A 125 12.81 -15.13 10.77
CA LEU A 125 12.35 -13.81 11.22
C LEU A 125 11.33 -13.92 12.36
N ASP A 126 10.58 -15.01 12.39
CA ASP A 126 9.67 -15.42 13.46
C ASP A 126 10.38 -15.54 14.83
N GLN A 127 11.64 -15.98 14.83
CA GLN A 127 12.47 -16.16 16.04
C GLN A 127 13.02 -14.84 16.60
N ILE A 128 12.85 -13.73 15.89
CA ILE A 128 13.29 -12.39 16.32
C ILE A 128 12.24 -11.73 17.24
N HIS A 129 11.03 -12.27 17.31
CA HIS A 129 10.06 -11.84 18.31
C HIS A 129 10.55 -12.27 19.70
N GLY A 130 10.84 -11.30 20.55
CA GLY A 130 11.08 -11.54 21.97
C GLY A 130 9.91 -12.30 22.59
N GLU A 131 10.20 -13.17 23.56
CA GLU A 131 9.21 -14.00 24.24
C GLU A 131 7.99 -13.16 24.66
N SER A 132 6.81 -13.65 24.25
CA SER A 132 5.48 -13.10 24.51
C SER A 132 5.34 -12.56 25.94
N GLY A 133 5.48 -11.23 26.10
CA GLY A 133 5.27 -10.56 27.38
C GLY A 133 5.52 -9.06 27.32
N ASP A 134 6.51 -8.64 26.55
CA ASP A 134 6.79 -7.22 26.31
C ASP A 134 6.36 -6.83 24.90
N GLU A 135 5.64 -5.73 24.76
CA GLU A 135 5.23 -5.14 23.48
C GLU A 135 6.49 -4.60 22.79
N VAL A 136 7.28 -5.49 22.18
CA VAL A 136 8.52 -5.11 21.50
C VAL A 136 8.15 -4.42 20.19
N ASP A 137 8.22 -3.10 20.19
CA ASP A 137 8.08 -2.26 19.01
C ASP A 137 9.10 -2.73 17.96
N PHE A 138 8.61 -3.17 16.79
CA PHE A 138 9.41 -3.70 15.68
C PHE A 138 10.60 -2.82 15.28
N LEU A 139 10.54 -1.54 15.63
CA LEU A 139 11.56 -0.54 15.33
C LEU A 139 12.73 -0.52 16.32
N GLU A 140 12.70 -1.31 17.40
CA GLU A 140 13.83 -1.49 18.31
C GLU A 140 14.68 -2.73 18.00
N ILE A 141 14.29 -3.54 17.02
CA ILE A 141 15.01 -4.76 16.64
C ILE A 141 16.36 -4.38 16.00
N LYS A 142 17.45 -4.73 16.68
CA LYS A 142 18.82 -4.57 16.18
C LYS A 142 19.10 -5.56 15.04
N PHE A 143 18.87 -5.13 13.79
CA PHE A 143 19.16 -5.87 12.54
C PHE A 143 20.61 -6.34 12.35
N ALA A 144 21.53 -5.96 13.24
CA ALA A 144 22.96 -6.25 13.12
C ALA A 144 23.34 -7.75 13.22
N ALA A 145 22.46 -8.60 13.76
CA ALA A 145 22.75 -10.03 13.93
C ALA A 145 22.36 -10.89 12.70
N VAL A 146 21.32 -10.52 11.96
CA VAL A 146 20.73 -11.36 10.89
C VAL A 146 21.60 -11.36 9.61
N ILE A 147 22.30 -10.26 9.33
CA ILE A 147 23.11 -10.13 8.10
C ILE A 147 24.43 -10.94 8.20
N LYS A 148 24.85 -11.38 9.39
CA LYS A 148 26.11 -12.11 9.56
C LYS A 148 26.08 -13.56 9.10
N GLU A 149 24.91 -14.18 8.97
CA GLU A 149 24.85 -15.64 8.73
C GLU A 149 24.71 -16.07 7.27
N LYS A 150 24.23 -15.23 6.34
CA LYS A 150 24.24 -15.56 4.90
C LYS A 150 24.36 -14.32 4.01
N PRO A 151 25.37 -14.25 3.11
CA PRO A 151 25.40 -13.20 2.11
C PRO A 151 24.23 -13.42 1.15
N ILE A 152 23.29 -12.48 1.12
CA ILE A 152 22.23 -12.45 0.12
C ILE A 152 22.90 -12.10 -1.21
N LEU A 153 23.10 -13.12 -2.05
CA LEU A 153 23.48 -12.91 -3.45
C LEU A 153 22.24 -12.40 -4.19
N LEU A 154 22.17 -11.08 -4.37
CA LEU A 154 21.28 -10.44 -5.32
C LEU A 154 21.79 -10.77 -6.73
N VAL A 155 21.05 -11.60 -7.45
CA VAL A 155 21.11 -11.75 -8.92
C VAL A 155 19.83 -11.17 -9.48
#